data_AF-A0AAJ8BU26-F1
#
_entry.id   AF-A0AAJ8BU26-F1
#
_cell.length_a   1.000
_cell.length_b   1.000
_cell.length_c   1.000
_cell.angle_alpha   90.00
_cell.angle_beta   90.00
_cell.angle_gamma   90.00
#
_symmetry.space_group_name_H-M   'P 1'
#
loop_
_entity.id
_entity.type
_entity.pdbx_description
1 polymer ?
#
loop_
_entity_poly.entity_id
_entity_poly.type
_entity_poly.pdbx_seq_one_letter_code
_entity_poly.pdbx_strand_id
1 'polypeptide(L)'
;MAPRVVITFYSMYSYIKRLYEAVFFSISTCFGNFPVQWKAFWDQTGGIWASGGYWSKYASLFVSTGILGGGQESTVLAAMSTLAYYGFIYISLDYKTIFLLLTNLKEIHGGSVWGISIFSIGFLSSFLLFSRYCTSRPY
;
A
#
# COMPACT_ATOMS: atom_id res chain seq x y z
N MET A 1 24.51 6.73 15.18
CA MET A 1 24.51 7.09 13.75
C MET A 1 23.32 6.37 13.10
N ALA A 2 22.13 6.98 13.15
CA ALA A 2 20.89 6.38 12.65
C ALA A 2 20.66 6.81 11.20
N PRO A 3 20.17 5.93 10.30
CA PRO A 3 19.92 6.29 8.92
C PRO A 3 18.80 7.32 8.84
N ARG A 4 19.13 8.51 8.34
CA ARG A 4 18.16 9.57 7.99
C ARG A 4 17.37 9.10 6.77
N VAL A 5 16.14 8.68 6.97
CA VAL A 5 15.14 8.65 5.89
C VAL A 5 14.77 10.10 5.61
N VAL A 6 15.41 10.67 4.58
CA VAL A 6 15.12 12.02 4.11
C VAL A 6 13.79 11.97 3.35
N ILE A 7 12.72 12.36 4.03
CA ILE A 7 11.46 12.73 3.38
C ILE A 7 11.69 14.14 2.82
N THR A 8 11.98 14.23 1.53
CA THR A 8 12.28 15.49 0.87
C THR A 8 11.03 16.36 0.78
N PHE A 9 10.92 17.37 1.66
CA PHE A 9 9.98 18.47 1.50
C PHE A 9 10.58 19.50 0.52
N TYR A 10 10.04 19.61 -0.69
CA TYR A 10 10.28 20.79 -1.54
C TYR A 10 9.03 21.69 -1.52
N SER A 11 9.20 22.86 -0.92
CA SER A 11 8.24 23.96 -0.92
C SER A 11 8.35 24.76 -2.21
N MET A 12 7.30 24.72 -3.04
CA MET A 12 7.02 25.72 -4.08
C MET A 12 5.55 26.16 -3.97
N TYR A 13 5.30 27.05 -3.01
CA TYR A 13 4.24 28.06 -2.97
C TYR A 13 2.78 27.65 -3.33
N SER A 14 2.05 27.26 -2.28
CA SER A 14 0.86 27.97 -1.79
C SER A 14 -0.46 27.98 -2.58
N TYR A 15 -0.58 27.45 -3.79
CA TYR A 15 -1.88 27.43 -4.51
C TYR A 15 -2.47 26.02 -4.75
N ILE A 16 -1.72 24.97 -4.42
CA ILE A 16 -2.09 23.56 -4.63
C ILE A 16 -2.08 22.79 -3.30
N LYS A 17 -2.55 23.41 -2.21
CA LYS A 17 -2.72 22.74 -0.90
C LYS A 17 -3.92 21.77 -0.84
N ARG A 18 -4.46 21.37 -2.00
CA ARG A 18 -5.67 20.54 -2.15
C ARG A 18 -5.49 19.29 -3.01
N LEU A 19 -4.26 18.90 -3.36
CA LEU A 19 -4.03 17.63 -4.04
C LEU A 19 -3.61 16.59 -3.00
N TYR A 20 -4.63 16.02 -2.35
CA TYR A 20 -4.68 14.69 -1.73
C TYR A 20 -3.32 14.00 -1.54
N GLU A 21 -2.76 14.08 -0.32
CA GLU A 21 -1.59 13.30 0.07
C GLU A 21 -1.97 11.81 0.17
N ALA A 22 -1.81 11.08 -0.93
CA ALA A 22 -1.98 9.63 -0.97
C ALA A 22 -0.65 8.95 -0.63
N VAL A 23 -0.67 8.00 0.30
CA VAL A 23 0.48 7.24 0.74
C VAL A 23 0.33 5.78 0.29
N PHE A 24 1.39 5.24 -0.29
CA PHE A 24 1.44 3.83 -0.68
C PHE A 24 2.35 3.07 0.27
N PHE A 25 1.81 2.03 0.91
CA PHE A 25 2.54 1.22 1.87
C PHE A 25 2.87 -0.14 1.24
N SER A 26 4.16 -0.45 1.14
CA SER A 26 4.64 -1.75 0.65
C SER A 26 5.06 -2.64 1.82
N ILE A 27 4.35 -3.73 2.02
CA ILE A 27 4.49 -4.63 3.17
C ILE A 27 4.94 -6.00 2.67
N SER A 28 6.11 -6.45 3.11
CA SER A 28 6.50 -7.85 2.94
C SER A 28 5.78 -8.69 4.00
N THR A 29 5.00 -9.68 3.60
CA THR A 29 4.28 -10.56 4.53
C THR A 29 5.25 -11.22 5.50
N CYS A 30 4.88 -11.27 6.77
CA CYS A 30 5.46 -12.16 7.76
C CYS A 30 4.31 -12.97 8.36
N PHE A 31 4.14 -14.20 7.88
CA PHE A 31 3.07 -15.11 8.30
C PHE A 31 1.65 -14.50 8.21
N GLY A 32 1.39 -13.66 7.20
CA GLY A 32 0.10 -13.02 7.02
C GLY A 32 -0.12 -11.78 7.88
N ASN A 33 0.95 -11.20 8.44
CA ASN A 33 0.92 -9.97 9.22
C ASN A 33 2.13 -9.08 8.90
N PHE A 34 2.22 -7.92 9.56
CA PHE A 34 3.35 -7.01 9.47
C PHE A 34 4.67 -7.69 9.86
N PRO A 35 5.77 -7.40 9.15
CA PRO A 35 7.11 -7.69 9.63
C PRO A 35 7.44 -6.75 10.80
N VAL A 36 8.40 -7.16 11.63
CA VAL A 36 8.75 -6.43 12.87
C VAL A 36 9.10 -4.96 12.63
N GLN A 37 9.72 -4.64 11.49
CA GLN A 37 10.09 -3.29 11.09
C GLN A 37 8.87 -2.39 10.87
N TRP A 38 7.81 -2.93 10.24
CA TRP A 38 6.56 -2.19 10.05
C TRP A 38 5.84 -1.97 11.37
N LYS A 39 5.84 -2.97 12.24
CA LYS A 39 5.23 -2.82 13.57
C LYS A 39 5.95 -1.75 14.40
N ALA A 40 7.28 -1.79 14.43
CA ALA A 40 8.09 -0.78 15.11
C ALA A 40 7.89 0.65 14.56
N PHE A 41 7.70 0.80 13.25
CA PHE A 41 7.37 2.09 12.64
C PHE A 41 6.05 2.64 13.20
N TRP A 42 4.98 1.84 13.17
CA TRP A 42 3.66 2.28 13.64
C TRP A 42 3.60 2.52 15.15
N ASP A 43 4.41 1.79 15.92
CA ASP A 43 4.50 1.96 17.37
C ASP A 43 5.17 3.28 17.77
N GLN A 44 6.01 3.86 16.89
CA GLN A 44 6.65 5.17 17.11
C GLN A 44 5.74 6.35 16.74
N THR A 45 4.65 6.13 16.00
CA THR A 45 3.81 7.21 15.46
C THR A 45 2.63 7.60 16.37
N GLY A 46 2.64 7.19 17.64
CA GLY A 46 1.58 7.50 18.61
C GLY A 46 1.32 9.01 18.84
N GLY A 47 2.37 9.84 18.75
CA GLY A 47 2.21 11.30 18.82
C GLY A 47 1.46 11.89 17.61
N ILE A 48 1.73 11.35 16.41
CA ILE A 48 1.07 11.76 15.16
C ILE A 48 -0.39 11.30 15.14
N TRP A 49 -0.65 10.12 15.71
CA TRP A 49 -2.01 9.61 15.92
C TRP A 49 -2.81 10.55 16.81
N ALA A 50 -2.27 10.91 17.98
CA ALA A 50 -2.94 11.78 18.94
C ALA A 50 -3.23 13.18 18.36
N SER A 51 -2.38 13.69 17.47
CA SER A 51 -2.58 14.97 16.80
C SER A 51 -3.48 14.89 15.56
N GLY A 52 -3.96 13.70 15.16
CA GLY A 52 -4.76 13.51 13.95
C GLY A 52 -4.00 13.78 12.65
N GLY A 53 -2.67 13.64 12.63
CA GLY A 53 -1.83 14.08 11.51
C GLY A 53 -2.06 13.35 10.17
N TYR A 54 -2.72 12.20 10.20
CA TYR A 54 -3.07 11.40 9.02
C TYR A 54 -4.58 11.33 8.74
N TRP A 55 -5.39 12.09 9.47
CA TRP A 55 -6.83 12.13 9.27
C TRP A 55 -7.17 12.57 7.83
N SER A 56 -8.08 11.84 7.19
CA SER A 56 -8.57 12.12 5.83
C SER A 56 -7.50 12.04 4.73
N LYS A 57 -6.35 11.42 5.00
CA LYS A 57 -5.35 11.10 3.97
C LYS A 57 -5.68 9.78 3.31
N TYR A 58 -5.25 9.60 2.07
CA TYR A 58 -5.51 8.36 1.34
C TYR A 58 -4.36 7.37 1.56
N ALA A 59 -4.69 6.10 1.72
CA ALA A 59 -3.70 5.03 1.79
C ALA A 59 -4.06 3.87 0.88
N SER A 60 -3.06 3.29 0.21
CA SER A 60 -3.22 2.03 -0.52
C SER A 60 -2.06 1.09 -0.21
N LEU A 61 -2.34 -0.22 -0.24
CA LEU A 61 -1.46 -1.25 0.27
C LEU A 61 -0.97 -2.15 -0.87
N PHE A 62 0.34 -2.40 -0.85
CA PHE A 62 1.02 -3.35 -1.71
C PHE A 62 1.64 -4.43 -0.84
N VAL A 63 1.42 -5.71 -1.17
CA VAL A 63 1.93 -6.82 -0.36
C VAL A 63 2.87 -7.69 -1.17
N SER A 64 4.06 -7.98 -0.65
CA SER A 64 4.94 -9.00 -1.23
C SER A 64 4.86 -10.30 -0.42
N THR A 65 4.81 -11.44 -1.10
CA THR A 65 4.69 -12.78 -0.49
C THR A 65 5.69 -13.77 -1.07
N GLY A 66 6.13 -14.72 -0.26
CA GLY A 66 7.07 -15.77 -0.68
C GLY A 66 6.42 -16.90 -1.49
N ILE A 67 5.15 -17.20 -1.23
CA ILE A 67 4.40 -18.30 -1.89
C ILE A 67 2.97 -17.88 -2.22
N LEU A 68 2.36 -18.57 -3.19
CA LEU A 68 0.94 -18.45 -3.57
C LEU A 68 0.02 -18.58 -2.36
N GLY A 69 -0.85 -17.59 -2.17
CA GLY A 69 -1.80 -17.56 -1.05
C GLY A 69 -1.16 -17.38 0.34
N GLY A 70 0.17 -17.25 0.43
CA GLY A 70 0.95 -17.12 1.68
C GLY A 70 0.80 -15.76 2.36
N GLY A 71 -0.43 -15.33 2.59
CA GLY A 71 -0.77 -14.07 3.26
C GLY A 71 -0.91 -12.88 2.33
N GLN A 72 -1.25 -13.10 1.06
CA GLN A 72 -1.50 -12.03 0.10
C GLN A 72 -2.66 -11.13 0.52
N GLU A 73 -3.73 -11.74 1.02
CA GLU A 73 -4.91 -11.01 1.50
C GLU A 73 -4.81 -10.69 2.99
N SER A 74 -4.42 -11.67 3.81
CA SER A 74 -4.40 -11.52 5.27
C SER A 74 -3.46 -10.42 5.76
N THR A 75 -2.33 -10.20 5.08
CA THR A 75 -1.42 -9.09 5.42
C THR A 75 -2.07 -7.73 5.21
N VAL A 76 -2.86 -7.56 4.14
CA VAL A 76 -3.62 -6.33 3.92
C VAL A 76 -4.68 -6.17 5.01
N LEU A 77 -5.44 -7.22 5.27
CA LEU A 77 -6.50 -7.20 6.29
C LEU A 77 -5.94 -6.83 7.68
N ALA A 78 -4.77 -7.38 8.04
CA ALA A 78 -4.08 -7.01 9.27
C ALA A 78 -3.69 -5.53 9.27
N ALA A 79 -3.20 -5.01 8.15
CA ALA A 79 -2.80 -3.61 8.02
C ALA A 79 -3.96 -2.61 8.02
N MET A 80 -5.14 -3.00 7.54
CA MET A 80 -6.33 -2.16 7.54
C MET A 80 -6.73 -1.69 8.94
N SER A 81 -6.52 -2.52 9.97
CA SER A 81 -6.77 -2.13 11.36
C SER A 81 -5.96 -0.88 11.73
N THR A 82 -4.69 -0.84 11.38
CA THR A 82 -3.79 0.28 11.68
C THR A 82 -4.20 1.52 10.90
N LEU A 83 -4.51 1.37 9.60
CA LEU A 83 -4.99 2.49 8.78
C LEU A 83 -6.27 3.13 9.34
N ALA A 84 -7.20 2.30 9.83
CA ALA A 84 -8.44 2.77 10.43
C ALA A 84 -8.18 3.58 11.71
N TYR A 85 -7.27 3.13 12.59
CA TYR A 85 -6.91 3.87 13.81
C TYR A 85 -6.33 5.26 13.52
N TYR A 86 -5.56 5.42 12.43
CA TYR A 86 -4.99 6.70 12.02
C TYR A 86 -5.96 7.58 11.19
N GLY A 87 -7.14 7.08 10.84
CA GLY A 87 -8.14 7.82 10.06
C GLY A 87 -7.81 7.96 8.58
N PHE A 88 -7.08 7.00 8.01
CA PHE A 88 -6.83 6.94 6.57
C PHE A 88 -8.08 6.50 5.81
N ILE A 89 -8.25 7.04 4.61
CA ILE A 89 -9.20 6.56 3.61
C ILE A 89 -8.49 5.49 2.78
N TYR A 90 -8.91 4.24 2.97
CA TYR A 90 -8.33 3.10 2.26
C TYR A 90 -8.81 3.03 0.80
N ILE A 91 -7.87 2.97 -0.14
CA ILE A 91 -8.15 2.79 -1.57
C ILE A 91 -7.80 1.35 -1.98
N SER A 92 -8.85 0.58 -2.27
CA SER A 92 -8.77 -0.79 -2.77
C SER A 92 -8.44 -0.87 -4.26
N LEU A 93 -8.06 -2.07 -4.68
CA LEU A 93 -7.87 -2.43 -6.08
C LEU A 93 -9.20 -2.95 -6.64
N ASP A 94 -9.89 -2.15 -7.44
CA ASP A 94 -11.19 -2.54 -7.98
C ASP A 94 -11.06 -3.54 -9.14
N TYR A 95 -11.97 -4.52 -9.19
CA TYR A 95 -12.04 -5.44 -10.33
C TYR A 95 -12.30 -4.72 -11.65
N LYS A 96 -13.03 -3.59 -11.66
CA LYS A 96 -13.43 -2.89 -12.89
C LYS A 96 -12.25 -2.57 -13.81
N THR A 97 -11.13 -2.10 -13.26
CA THR A 97 -9.98 -1.64 -14.04
C THR A 97 -8.95 -2.72 -14.31
N ILE A 98 -8.94 -3.81 -13.53
CA ILE A 98 -7.91 -4.87 -13.59
C ILE A 98 -8.55 -6.28 -13.72
N PHE A 99 -9.80 -6.38 -14.18
CA PHE A 99 -10.54 -7.64 -14.22
C PHE A 99 -9.76 -8.75 -14.94
N LEU A 100 -9.26 -8.45 -16.13
CA LEU A 100 -8.54 -9.42 -16.96
C LEU A 100 -7.24 -9.92 -16.34
N LEU A 101 -6.61 -9.11 -15.48
CA LEU A 101 -5.36 -9.50 -14.85
C LEU A 101 -5.60 -10.30 -13.57
N LEU A 102 -6.53 -9.88 -12.72
CA LEU A 102 -6.89 -10.59 -11.49
C LEU A 102 -7.55 -11.95 -11.76
N THR A 103 -8.31 -12.07 -12.86
CA THR A 103 -8.99 -13.32 -13.25
C THR A 103 -8.15 -14.20 -14.17
N ASN A 104 -6.90 -13.82 -14.45
CA ASN A 104 -6.01 -14.60 -15.30
C ASN A 104 -5.69 -15.95 -14.63
N LEU A 105 -5.89 -17.06 -15.33
CA LEU A 105 -5.55 -18.41 -14.85
C LEU A 105 -4.42 -19.05 -15.66
N LYS A 106 -3.89 -18.36 -16.67
CA LYS A 106 -2.86 -18.87 -17.58
C LYS A 106 -1.46 -18.73 -16.99
N GLU A 107 -1.24 -17.69 -16.19
CA GLU A 107 0.02 -17.41 -15.54
C GLU A 107 -0.18 -17.28 -14.04
N ILE A 108 0.85 -17.64 -13.28
CA ILE A 108 0.86 -17.46 -11.84
C ILE A 108 1.03 -15.97 -11.55
N HIS A 109 0.02 -15.36 -10.94
CA HIS A 109 0.06 -13.94 -10.56
C HIS A 109 -0.42 -13.75 -9.12
N GLY A 110 0.09 -12.68 -8.52
CA GLY A 110 -0.37 -12.20 -7.23
C GLY A 110 -1.33 -11.04 -7.44
N GLY A 111 -2.26 -10.89 -6.50
CA GLY A 111 -3.19 -9.77 -6.47
C GLY A 111 -4.45 -10.16 -5.75
N SER A 112 -5.08 -9.19 -5.09
CA SER A 112 -6.42 -9.34 -4.56
C SER A 112 -7.15 -8.00 -4.68
N VAL A 113 -8.46 -8.01 -4.45
CA VAL A 113 -9.25 -6.75 -4.38
C VAL A 113 -8.76 -5.86 -3.23
N TRP A 114 -8.23 -6.50 -2.19
CA TRP A 114 -7.64 -5.84 -1.04
C TRP A 114 -6.35 -5.11 -1.36
N GLY A 115 -5.78 -5.21 -2.56
CA GLY A 115 -4.54 -4.53 -2.90
C GLY A 115 -3.68 -5.34 -3.85
N ILE A 116 -2.72 -4.65 -4.48
CA ILE A 116 -1.78 -5.30 -5.37
C ILE A 116 -0.86 -6.18 -4.52
N SER A 117 -0.70 -7.44 -4.91
CA SER A 117 0.26 -8.31 -4.27
C SER A 117 1.21 -8.95 -5.27
N ILE A 118 2.43 -9.22 -4.82
CA ILE A 118 3.56 -9.61 -5.66
C ILE A 118 4.17 -10.88 -5.05
N PHE A 119 4.60 -11.80 -5.89
CA PHE A 119 5.48 -12.89 -5.47
C PHE A 119 6.92 -12.46 -5.58
N SER A 120 7.73 -12.67 -4.53
CA SER A 120 9.15 -12.28 -4.54
C SER A 120 9.98 -12.95 -5.66
N ILE A 121 9.44 -13.97 -6.34
CA ILE A 121 10.07 -14.62 -7.50
C ILE A 121 9.81 -13.89 -8.84
N GLY A 122 8.94 -12.88 -8.89
CA GLY A 122 8.58 -12.18 -10.13
C GLY A 122 8.39 -10.67 -9.94
N PHE A 123 9.50 -9.91 -9.88
CA PHE A 123 9.47 -8.45 -9.72
C PHE A 123 8.96 -7.70 -10.97
N LEU A 124 8.96 -8.34 -12.16
CA LEU A 124 8.71 -7.66 -13.44
C LEU A 124 7.22 -7.47 -13.80
N SER A 125 6.30 -8.37 -13.41
CA SER A 125 4.89 -8.27 -13.86
C SER A 125 4.10 -7.20 -13.10
N SER A 126 4.52 -6.85 -11.89
CA SER A 126 3.75 -5.98 -10.99
C SER A 126 4.00 -4.48 -11.20
N PHE A 127 5.17 -4.07 -11.69
CA PHE A 127 5.39 -2.68 -12.11
C PHE A 127 4.48 -2.30 -13.29
N LEU A 128 4.22 -3.25 -14.19
CA LEU A 128 3.30 -3.09 -15.31
C LEU A 128 1.84 -3.00 -14.83
N LEU A 129 1.45 -3.77 -13.81
CA LEU A 129 0.15 -3.67 -13.12
C LEU A 129 -0.08 -2.28 -12.53
N PHE A 130 0.92 -1.77 -11.80
CA PHE A 130 0.85 -0.44 -11.18
C PHE A 130 0.79 0.67 -12.23
N SER A 131 1.67 0.63 -13.23
CA SER A 131 1.67 1.58 -14.34
C SER A 131 0.32 1.60 -15.05
N ARG A 132 -0.24 0.42 -15.37
CA ARG A 132 -1.56 0.31 -16.00
C ARG A 132 -2.69 0.82 -15.11
N TYR A 133 -2.68 0.50 -13.81
CA TYR A 133 -3.68 0.99 -12.86
C TYR A 133 -3.66 2.52 -12.75
N CYS A 134 -2.47 3.12 -12.58
CA CYS A 134 -2.31 4.57 -12.52
C CYS A 134 -2.75 5.27 -13.83
N THR A 135 -2.50 4.68 -14.99
CA THR A 135 -2.97 5.23 -16.28
C THR A 135 -4.45 5.01 -16.57
N SER A 136 -5.11 4.08 -15.87
CA SER A 136 -6.49 3.66 -16.16
C SER A 136 -7.55 4.40 -15.33
N ARG A 137 -7.15 5.20 -14.34
CA ARG A 137 -8.07 6.10 -13.62
C ARG A 137 -8.12 7.45 -14.33
N PRO A 138 -9.23 7.81 -15.03
CA PRO A 138 -9.47 9.20 -15.37
C PRO A 138 -9.73 9.94 -14.05
N TYR A 139 -8.98 11.03 -13.81
CA TYR A 139 -9.40 12.05 -12.87
C TYR A 139 -10.67 12.73 -13.39
#